data_AF-A0A0R3Q6J9-F1
#
_entry.id   AF-A0A0R3Q6J9-F1
#
_cell.length_a   1.000
_cell.length_b   1.000
_cell.length_c   1.000
_cell.angle_alpha   90.00
_cell.angle_beta   90.00
_cell.angle_gamma   90.00
#
_symmetry.space_group_name_H-M   'P 1'
#
loop_
_entity.id
_entity.type
_entity.pdbx_description
1 polymer ?
#
loop_
_entity_poly.entity_id
_entity_poly.type
_entity_poly.pdbx_seq_one_letter_code
_entity_poly.pdbx_strand_id
1 'polypeptide(L)'
;MKLAEEVSMRNSATAKRELSLFDVNDSLCKITEREISDAELEKLLKACTTMREVYWLLQVLVRKIERSLKVTSSSLVSWIHPNGATLYQSGVSLREICDLAAEGKITNNSSMLFRRFEPMLLSRIRHGTGDVYDKRNELRNAVLLSSSKRLYKYHITSA
;
A
#
# COMPACT_ATOMS: atom_id res chain seq x y z
N MET A 1 10.67 17.48 7.14
CA MET A 1 10.94 18.75 6.43
C MET A 1 12.43 19.04 6.33
N LYS A 2 13.21 18.95 7.43
CA LYS A 2 14.67 19.18 7.43
C LYS A 2 15.45 18.57 6.25
N LEU A 3 15.23 17.30 5.91
CA LEU A 3 15.91 16.67 4.76
C LEU A 3 15.61 17.36 3.42
N ALA A 4 14.36 17.76 3.18
CA ALA A 4 13.98 18.44 1.94
C ALA A 4 14.60 19.84 1.84
N GLU A 5 14.74 20.51 2.98
CA GLU A 5 15.41 21.80 3.10
C GLU A 5 16.91 21.66 2.82
N GLU A 6 17.59 20.69 3.45
CA GLU A 6 19.01 20.41 3.21
C GLU A 6 19.31 20.06 1.75
N VAL A 7 18.47 19.24 1.12
CA VAL A 7 18.61 18.90 -0.31
C VAL A 7 18.38 20.13 -1.18
N SER A 8 17.33 20.90 -0.92
CA SER A 8 17.03 22.12 -1.69
C SER A 8 18.15 23.17 -1.59
N MET A 9 18.80 23.32 -0.43
CA MET A 9 19.93 24.25 -0.26
C MET A 9 21.18 23.84 -1.05
N ARG A 10 21.34 22.54 -1.34
CA ARG A 10 22.48 22.01 -2.12
C ARG A 10 22.26 22.07 -3.62
N ASN A 11 21.02 22.26 -4.07
CA ASN A 11 20.71 22.41 -5.48
C ASN A 11 21.19 23.78 -5.96
N SER A 12 22.12 23.82 -6.91
CA SER A 12 22.61 25.07 -7.47
C SER A 12 21.49 25.77 -8.27
N ALA A 13 21.32 27.08 -8.06
CA ALA A 13 20.31 27.89 -8.76
C ALA A 13 20.50 27.98 -10.29
N THR A 14 21.51 27.30 -10.83
CA THR A 14 22.05 27.47 -12.18
C THR A 14 21.27 26.70 -13.25
N ALA A 15 20.45 25.72 -12.87
CA ALA A 15 19.62 24.96 -13.81
C ALA A 15 18.13 25.13 -13.49
N LYS A 16 17.54 26.26 -13.89
CA LYS A 16 16.08 26.47 -13.90
C LYS A 16 15.40 25.65 -15.01
N ARG A 17 15.57 24.32 -14.99
CA ARG A 17 14.72 23.45 -15.80
C ARG A 17 13.46 23.19 -15.00
N GLU A 18 12.32 23.69 -15.48
CA GLU A 18 11.02 23.30 -14.94
C GLU A 18 10.81 21.81 -15.25
N LEU A 19 10.63 21.01 -14.20
CA LEU A 19 10.29 19.60 -14.31
C LEU A 19 8.80 19.47 -14.62
N SER A 20 8.45 18.84 -15.75
CA SER A 20 7.07 18.43 -15.99
C SER A 20 6.73 17.17 -15.18
N LEU A 21 5.44 16.93 -14.94
CA LEU A 21 4.97 15.67 -14.34
C LEU A 21 5.37 14.45 -15.19
N PHE A 22 5.51 14.60 -16.50
CA PHE A 22 5.99 13.54 -17.39
C PHE A 22 7.47 13.22 -17.15
N ASP A 23 8.33 14.24 -17.04
CA ASP A 23 9.75 14.05 -16.73
C ASP A 23 9.95 13.35 -15.38
N VAL A 24 9.16 13.74 -14.37
CA VAL A 24 9.19 13.12 -13.04
C VAL A 24 8.77 11.66 -13.11
N ASN A 25 7.64 11.35 -13.76
CA ASN A 25 7.17 9.96 -13.88
C ASN A 25 8.15 9.08 -14.66
N ASP A 26 8.73 9.58 -15.76
CA ASP A 26 9.74 8.85 -16.53
C ASP A 26 10.99 8.53 -15.69
N SER A 27 11.46 9.51 -14.91
CA SER A 27 12.59 9.31 -14.00
C SER A 27 12.27 8.29 -12.90
N LEU A 28 11.07 8.34 -12.33
CA LEU A 28 10.62 7.38 -11.31
C LEU A 28 10.54 5.95 -11.87
N CYS A 29 10.07 5.77 -13.10
CA CYS A 29 10.07 4.46 -13.77
C CYS A 29 11.50 3.90 -13.89
N LYS A 30 12.44 4.71 -14.38
CA LYS A 30 13.86 4.32 -14.52
C LYS A 30 14.51 3.92 -13.19
N ILE A 31 14.19 4.62 -12.11
CA ILE A 31 14.68 4.30 -10.75
C ILE A 31 14.15 2.93 -10.30
N THR A 32 12.92 2.57 -10.65
CA THR A 32 12.31 1.30 -10.23
C THR A 32 12.68 0.09 -11.09
N GLU A 33 13.07 0.28 -12.36
CA GLU A 33 13.33 -0.81 -13.30
C GLU A 33 14.69 -1.50 -13.10
N ARG A 34 15.71 -0.81 -12.58
CA ARG A 34 17.11 -1.27 -12.61
C ARG A 34 17.73 -1.58 -11.25
N GLU A 35 16.91 -1.73 -10.20
CA GLU A 35 17.33 -1.49 -8.82
C GLU A 35 17.75 -0.01 -8.67
N ILE A 36 17.58 0.58 -7.48
CA ILE A 36 17.60 2.03 -7.30
C ILE A 36 18.87 2.66 -7.90
N SER A 37 18.73 3.32 -9.05
CA SER A 37 19.83 4.04 -9.68
C SER A 37 20.06 5.34 -8.93
N ASP A 38 21.07 5.36 -8.07
CA ASP A 38 21.47 6.54 -7.28
C ASP A 38 21.73 7.74 -8.18
N ALA A 39 22.29 7.52 -9.38
CA ALA A 39 22.56 8.58 -10.36
C ALA A 39 21.27 9.23 -10.90
N GLU A 40 20.23 8.45 -11.21
CA GLU A 40 18.97 9.01 -11.71
C GLU A 40 18.19 9.68 -10.58
N LEU A 41 18.26 9.14 -9.36
CA LEU A 41 17.68 9.76 -8.17
C LEU A 41 18.35 11.10 -7.85
N GLU A 42 19.68 11.16 -7.87
CA GLU A 42 20.43 12.40 -7.63
C GLU A 42 20.11 13.45 -8.69
N LYS A 43 20.05 13.05 -9.96
CA LYS A 43 19.66 13.93 -11.07
C LYS A 43 18.24 14.48 -10.89
N LEU A 44 17.29 13.64 -10.51
CA LEU A 44 15.91 14.05 -10.28
C LEU A 44 15.80 15.01 -9.08
N LEU A 45 16.49 14.73 -7.97
CA LEU A 45 16.51 15.60 -6.80
C LEU A 45 17.17 16.95 -7.08
N LYS A 46 18.25 16.98 -7.88
CA LYS A 46 18.91 18.22 -8.30
C LYS A 46 18.06 19.08 -9.21
N ALA A 47 17.16 18.47 -9.97
CA ALA A 47 16.24 19.18 -10.86
C ALA A 47 15.04 19.81 -10.12
N CYS A 48 14.78 19.44 -8.86
CA CYS A 48 13.79 20.12 -8.03
C CYS A 48 14.32 21.51 -7.63
N THR A 49 13.54 22.55 -7.93
CA THR A 49 13.92 23.95 -7.71
C THR A 49 13.51 24.45 -6.33
N THR A 50 12.51 23.82 -5.72
CA THR A 50 11.97 24.23 -4.42
C THR A 50 12.02 23.10 -3.38
N MET A 51 12.15 23.47 -2.10
CA MET A 51 11.98 22.56 -0.97
C MET A 51 10.66 21.79 -1.04
N ARG A 52 9.60 22.42 -1.55
CA ARG A 52 8.26 21.81 -1.65
C ARG A 52 8.25 20.66 -2.67
N GLU A 53 8.87 20.86 -3.83
CA GLU A 53 9.01 19.80 -4.84
C GLU A 53 9.82 18.63 -4.29
N VAL A 54 10.97 18.91 -3.67
CA VAL A 54 11.80 17.88 -3.01
C VAL A 54 10.99 17.11 -1.96
N TYR A 55 10.26 17.82 -1.10
CA TYR A 55 9.43 17.21 -0.08
C TYR A 55 8.41 16.22 -0.66
N TRP A 56 7.64 16.65 -1.67
CA TRP A 56 6.62 15.81 -2.28
C TRP A 56 7.21 14.64 -3.06
N LEU A 57 8.32 14.86 -3.78
CA LEU A 57 9.03 13.80 -4.47
C LEU A 57 9.50 12.72 -3.49
N LEU A 58 10.07 13.12 -2.34
CA LEU A 58 10.45 12.18 -1.28
C LEU A 58 9.22 11.40 -0.76
N GLN A 59 8.07 12.05 -0.56
CA GLN A 59 6.85 11.35 -0.14
C GLN A 59 6.36 10.32 -1.17
N VAL A 60 6.51 10.61 -2.47
CA VAL A 60 6.21 9.66 -3.55
C VAL A 60 7.14 8.46 -3.48
N LEU A 61 8.46 8.69 -3.39
CA LEU A 61 9.47 7.63 -3.31
C LEU A 61 9.25 6.69 -2.12
N VAL A 62 8.89 7.23 -0.94
CA VAL A 62 8.62 6.40 0.26
C VAL A 62 7.17 5.88 0.33
N ARG A 63 6.33 6.18 -0.66
CA ARG A 63 4.91 5.79 -0.73
C ARG A 63 4.08 6.21 0.50
N LYS A 64 4.31 7.41 1.05
CA LYS A 64 3.61 7.94 2.25
C LYS A 64 2.65 9.10 1.96
N ILE A 65 2.14 9.18 0.74
CA ILE A 65 1.26 10.28 0.30
C ILE A 65 -0.03 10.34 1.13
N GLU A 66 -0.73 9.22 1.35
CA GLU A 66 -1.97 9.20 2.14
C GLU A 66 -1.77 9.73 3.56
N ARG A 67 -0.68 9.32 4.23
CA ARG A 67 -0.35 9.80 5.58
C ARG A 67 -0.03 11.30 5.59
N SER A 68 0.62 11.79 4.54
CA SER A 68 0.99 13.20 4.40
C SER A 68 -0.22 14.08 4.16
N LEU A 69 -1.17 13.61 3.34
CA LEU A 69 -2.40 14.32 3.01
C LEU A 69 -3.53 14.09 4.04
N LYS A 70 -3.45 13.03 4.85
CA LYS A 70 -4.52 12.55 5.74
C LYS A 70 -5.80 12.19 4.97
N VAL A 71 -5.64 11.66 3.76
CA VAL A 71 -6.73 11.25 2.85
C VAL A 71 -6.45 9.85 2.35
N THR A 72 -7.47 8.99 2.27
CA THR A 72 -7.35 7.63 1.76
C THR A 72 -7.31 7.60 0.24
N SER A 73 -6.64 6.63 -0.35
CA SER A 73 -6.68 6.36 -1.81
C SER A 73 -8.11 6.22 -2.32
N SER A 74 -8.99 5.56 -1.57
CA SER A 74 -10.41 5.46 -1.94
C SER A 74 -11.08 6.82 -2.12
N SER A 75 -10.82 7.78 -1.23
CA SER A 75 -11.34 9.14 -1.37
C SER A 75 -10.74 9.87 -2.57
N LEU A 76 -9.43 9.74 -2.79
CA LEU A 76 -8.75 10.35 -3.93
C LEU A 76 -9.33 9.85 -5.27
N VAL A 77 -9.52 8.53 -5.39
CA VAL A 77 -10.06 7.93 -6.62
C VAL A 77 -11.53 8.31 -6.83
N SER A 78 -12.31 8.44 -5.75
CA SER A 78 -13.70 8.93 -5.84
C SER A 78 -13.83 10.40 -6.24
N TRP A 79 -12.80 11.22 -6.04
CA TRP A 79 -12.77 12.60 -6.55
C TRP A 79 -12.54 12.66 -8.07
N ILE A 80 -11.91 11.64 -8.64
CA ILE A 80 -11.64 11.54 -10.08
C ILE A 80 -12.89 11.03 -10.81
N HIS A 81 -13.54 10.02 -10.24
CA HIS A 81 -14.68 9.35 -10.88
C HIS A 81 -15.73 8.94 -9.83
N PRO A 82 -17.04 9.13 -10.07
CA PRO A 82 -18.09 8.85 -9.07
C PRO A 82 -18.10 7.39 -8.59
N ASN A 83 -17.82 6.44 -9.50
CA ASN A 83 -17.68 5.01 -9.16
C ASN A 83 -16.21 4.57 -8.96
N GLY A 84 -15.28 5.52 -8.84
CA GLY A 84 -13.84 5.27 -8.91
C GLY A 84 -13.35 4.24 -7.89
N ALA A 85 -13.76 4.35 -6.63
CA ALA A 85 -13.41 3.37 -5.60
C ALA A 85 -13.89 1.94 -5.95
N THR A 86 -15.13 1.79 -6.40
CA THR A 86 -15.71 0.51 -6.80
C THR A 86 -15.02 -0.09 -8.03
N LEU A 87 -14.67 0.75 -9.01
CA LEU A 87 -13.92 0.33 -10.20
C LEU A 87 -12.51 -0.14 -9.82
N TYR A 88 -11.83 0.60 -8.95
CA TYR A 88 -10.50 0.20 -8.48
C TYR A 88 -10.53 -1.13 -7.72
N GLN A 89 -11.53 -1.30 -6.84
CA GLN A 89 -11.76 -2.56 -6.11
C GLN A 89 -12.04 -3.75 -7.03
N SER A 90 -12.74 -3.54 -8.14
CA SER A 90 -12.99 -4.60 -9.14
C SER A 90 -11.79 -4.90 -10.05
N GLY A 91 -10.67 -4.21 -9.84
CA GLY A 91 -9.41 -4.42 -10.56
C GLY A 91 -9.25 -3.59 -11.83
N VAL A 92 -10.06 -2.55 -12.01
CA VAL A 92 -9.84 -1.54 -13.07
C VAL A 92 -8.59 -0.72 -12.72
N SER A 93 -7.71 -0.54 -13.70
CA SER A 93 -6.47 0.22 -13.49
C SER A 93 -6.74 1.72 -13.28
N LEU A 94 -5.85 2.41 -12.55
CA LEU A 94 -5.96 3.88 -12.38
C LEU A 94 -5.96 4.63 -13.71
N ARG A 95 -5.21 4.15 -14.72
CA ARG A 95 -5.20 4.72 -16.06
C ARG A 95 -6.59 4.66 -16.69
N GLU A 96 -7.18 3.47 -16.71
CA GLU A 96 -8.51 3.25 -17.30
C GLU A 96 -9.60 4.02 -16.55
N ILE A 97 -9.49 4.19 -15.22
CA ILE A 97 -10.41 5.04 -14.45
C ILE A 97 -10.29 6.51 -14.87
N CYS A 98 -9.07 7.02 -15.06
CA CYS A 98 -8.86 8.38 -15.55
C CYS A 98 -9.40 8.56 -16.98
N ASP A 99 -9.22 7.57 -17.85
CA ASP A 99 -9.73 7.60 -19.23
C ASP A 99 -11.28 7.64 -19.22
N LEU A 100 -11.93 6.80 -18.42
CA LEU A 100 -13.39 6.82 -18.25
C LEU A 100 -13.90 8.17 -17.74
N ALA A 101 -13.19 8.77 -16.77
CA ALA A 101 -13.53 10.10 -16.24
C ALA A 101 -13.39 11.19 -17.31
N ALA A 102 -12.32 11.15 -18.10
CA ALA A 102 -12.10 12.10 -19.20
C ALA A 102 -13.16 11.97 -20.31
N GLU A 103 -13.64 10.75 -20.56
CA GLU A 103 -14.70 10.46 -21.52
C GLU A 103 -16.13 10.67 -20.96
N GLY A 104 -16.27 10.99 -19.67
CA GLY A 104 -17.56 11.15 -19.00
C GLY A 104 -18.37 9.86 -18.87
N LYS A 105 -17.72 8.69 -18.97
CA LYS A 105 -18.36 7.37 -18.85
C LYS A 105 -18.40 6.91 -17.40
N ILE A 106 -19.57 6.47 -16.95
CA ILE A 106 -19.81 6.06 -15.55
C ILE A 106 -19.45 4.58 -15.30
N THR A 107 -19.48 3.75 -16.33
CA THR A 107 -19.30 2.30 -16.22
C THR A 107 -18.16 1.81 -17.09
N ASN A 108 -17.51 0.74 -16.63
CA ASN A 108 -16.55 0.01 -17.41
C ASN A 108 -17.19 -1.28 -17.96
N ASN A 109 -17.24 -1.41 -19.28
CA ASN A 109 -17.82 -2.57 -19.96
C ASN A 109 -16.75 -3.56 -20.47
N SER A 110 -15.47 -3.34 -20.19
CA SER A 110 -14.41 -4.24 -20.62
C SER A 110 -14.34 -5.50 -19.74
N SER A 111 -13.78 -6.59 -20.28
CA SER A 111 -13.76 -7.90 -19.62
C SER A 111 -13.02 -7.87 -18.29
N MET A 112 -13.61 -8.47 -17.25
CA MET A 112 -13.00 -8.61 -15.92
C MET A 112 -11.89 -9.67 -15.86
N LEU A 113 -11.72 -10.50 -16.90
CA LEU A 113 -10.71 -11.55 -16.92
C LEU A 113 -9.30 -10.97 -16.80
N PHE A 114 -8.43 -11.68 -16.06
CA PHE A 114 -7.02 -11.33 -15.82
C PHE A 114 -6.79 -10.00 -15.07
N ARG A 115 -7.82 -9.43 -14.44
CA ARG A 115 -7.66 -8.29 -13.52
C ARG A 115 -7.33 -8.76 -12.12
N ARG A 116 -6.51 -7.97 -11.45
CA ARG A 116 -6.30 -8.11 -10.01
C ARG A 116 -7.35 -7.30 -9.27
N PHE A 117 -8.38 -7.96 -8.75
CA PHE A 117 -9.38 -7.33 -7.87
C PHE A 117 -8.94 -7.34 -6.41
N GLU A 118 -9.48 -6.42 -5.60
CA GLU A 118 -9.24 -6.38 -4.16
C GLU A 118 -9.99 -7.53 -3.48
N PRO A 119 -9.32 -8.40 -2.71
CA PRO A 119 -9.97 -9.56 -2.12
C PRO A 119 -10.99 -9.16 -1.07
N MET A 120 -12.08 -9.93 -0.94
CA MET A 120 -13.04 -9.76 0.13
C MET A 120 -12.38 -10.11 1.48
N LEU A 121 -12.44 -9.18 2.42
CA LEU A 121 -11.90 -9.36 3.77
C LEU A 121 -13.03 -9.60 4.77
N LEU A 122 -12.81 -10.53 5.70
CA LEU A 122 -13.72 -10.76 6.82
C LEU A 122 -13.44 -9.73 7.92
N SER A 123 -14.50 -9.15 8.47
CA SER A 123 -14.38 -8.32 9.67
C SER A 123 -14.10 -9.19 10.89
N ARG A 124 -13.28 -8.68 11.82
CA ARG A 124 -13.08 -9.35 13.11
C ARG A 124 -14.38 -9.29 13.91
N ILE A 125 -14.96 -10.44 14.22
CA ILE A 125 -16.13 -10.49 15.10
C ILE A 125 -15.67 -10.17 16.51
N ARG A 126 -16.09 -9.03 17.07
CA ARG A 126 -15.82 -8.68 18.47
C ARG A 126 -16.71 -9.54 19.37
N HIS A 127 -16.19 -10.67 19.83
CA HIS A 127 -16.81 -11.39 20.94
C HIS A 127 -16.36 -10.71 22.23
N GLY A 128 -17.30 -10.44 23.15
CA GLY A 128 -16.97 -9.98 24.50
C GLY A 128 -15.92 -10.92 25.11
N THR A 129 -14.78 -10.37 25.52
CA THR A 129 -13.74 -11.03 26.34
C THR A 129 -13.43 -12.50 25.97
N GLY A 130 -13.12 -12.80 24.72
CA GLY A 130 -12.56 -14.10 24.38
C GLY A 130 -12.32 -14.24 22.88
N ASP A 131 -11.05 -14.41 22.49
CA ASP A 131 -10.70 -14.73 21.12
C ASP A 131 -11.19 -16.16 20.80
N VAL A 132 -11.93 -16.32 19.70
CA VAL A 132 -12.49 -17.64 19.29
C VAL A 132 -11.35 -18.63 19.00
N TYR A 133 -10.16 -18.14 18.64
CA TYR A 133 -8.98 -18.96 18.45
C TYR A 133 -8.32 -19.42 19.75
N ASP A 134 -8.59 -18.77 20.89
CA ASP A 134 -8.05 -19.16 22.19
C ASP A 134 -8.68 -20.47 22.69
N LYS A 135 -9.99 -20.64 22.45
CA LYS A 135 -10.72 -21.87 22.80
C LYS A 135 -10.21 -23.12 22.08
N ARG A 136 -9.55 -22.97 20.92
CA ARG A 136 -8.96 -24.10 20.19
C ARG A 136 -7.67 -24.61 20.85
N ASN A 137 -6.92 -23.74 21.52
CA ASN A 137 -5.73 -24.12 22.27
C ASN A 137 -6.08 -24.74 23.63
N GLU A 138 -7.15 -24.27 24.28
CA GLU A 138 -7.64 -24.88 25.53
C GLU A 138 -8.12 -26.32 25.33
N LEU A 139 -8.85 -26.59 24.24
CA LEU A 139 -9.30 -27.95 23.91
C LEU A 139 -8.14 -28.88 23.57
N ARG A 140 -7.09 -28.39 22.89
CA ARG A 140 -5.86 -29.18 22.66
C ARG A 140 -5.14 -29.52 23.95
N ASN A 141 -5.01 -28.56 24.87
CA ASN A 141 -4.38 -28.80 26.17
C ASN A 141 -5.21 -29.76 27.05
N ALA A 142 -6.54 -29.67 27.01
CA ALA A 142 -7.42 -30.61 27.71
C ALA A 142 -7.35 -32.04 27.15
N VAL A 143 -7.20 -32.20 25.83
CA VAL A 143 -6.99 -33.51 25.19
C VAL A 143 -5.62 -34.08 25.53
N LEU A 144 -4.56 -33.25 25.56
CA LEU A 144 -3.21 -33.69 25.96
C LEU A 144 -3.13 -34.07 27.45
N LEU A 145 -3.79 -33.31 28.33
CA LEU A 145 -3.87 -33.60 29.77
C LEU A 145 -4.71 -34.84 30.07
N SER A 146 -5.81 -35.07 29.36
CA SER A 146 -6.62 -36.30 29.51
C SER A 146 -5.92 -37.54 28.94
N SER A 147 -5.10 -37.37 27.90
CA SER A 147 -4.25 -38.44 27.34
C SER A 147 -3.09 -38.80 28.27
N SER A 148 -2.46 -37.81 28.92
CA SER A 148 -1.43 -38.06 29.95
C SER A 148 -2.01 -38.76 31.18
N LYS A 149 -3.19 -38.35 31.68
CA LYS A 149 -3.83 -39.01 32.83
C LYS A 149 -4.26 -40.45 32.56
N ARG A 150 -4.54 -40.83 31.30
CA ARG A 150 -4.76 -42.24 30.94
C ARG A 150 -3.45 -43.05 31.00
N LEU A 151 -2.33 -42.50 30.55
CA LEU A 151 -1.03 -43.21 30.56
C LEU A 151 -0.52 -43.49 31.97
N TYR A 152 -0.74 -42.59 32.94
CA TYR A 152 -0.37 -42.83 34.34
C TYR A 152 -1.28 -43.83 35.08
N LYS A 153 -2.45 -44.17 34.53
CA LYS A 153 -3.37 -45.14 35.16
C LYS A 153 -3.05 -46.60 34.80
N TYR A 154 -2.26 -46.83 33.75
CA TYR A 154 -1.84 -48.18 33.32
C TYR A 154 -0.50 -48.66 33.90
N HIS A 155 0.20 -47.83 34.70
CA HIS A 155 1.49 -48.18 35.31
C HIS A 155 1.45 -48.43 36.83
N ILE A 156 0.26 -48.50 37.46
CA ILE A 156 0.13 -48.74 38.93
C ILE A 156 -0.60 -50.07 39.23
N THR A 157 -0.72 -50.99 38.29
CA THR A 157 -1.25 -52.35 38.54
C THR A 157 -0.41 -53.43 37.84
N SER A 158 0.89 -53.47 38.13
CA SER A 158 1.67 -54.71 37.98
C SER A 158 2.69 -54.83 39.13
N ALA A 159 2.23 -55.41 40.22
CA ALA A 159 3.01 -56.17 41.20
C ALA A 159 2.04 -57.08 41.93
#